data_AF-A0A382QH72-F1
#
_entry.id   AF-A0A382QH72-F1
#
_cell.length_a   1.000
_cell.length_b   1.000
_cell.length_c   1.000
_cell.angle_alpha   90.00
_cell.angle_beta   90.00
_cell.angle_gamma   90.00
#
_symmetry.space_group_name_H-M   'P 1'
#
loop_
_entity.id
_entity.type
_entity.pdbx_description
1 polymer ?
#
loop_
_entity_poly.entity_id
_entity_poly.type
_entity_poly.pdbx_seq_one_letter_code
_entity_poly.pdbx_strand_id
1 'polypeptide(L)' 'MFCPFCSEQETKVIDSRLVAEGQQVRRRRECMVCHERFTT' A
#
# COMPACT_ATOMS: atom_id res chain seq x y z
N MET A 1 -5.63 -1.83 -6.89
CA MET A 1 -5.17 -0.46 -6.53
C MET A 1 -3.96 -0.21 -7.37
N PHE A 2 -3.95 0.91 -8.08
CA PHE A 2 -2.84 1.28 -8.93
C PHE A 2 -1.68 1.81 -8.09
N CYS A 3 -0.45 1.50 -8.49
CA CYS A 3 0.73 2.14 -7.93
C CYS A 3 0.69 3.64 -8.28
N PRO A 4 0.81 4.55 -7.31
CA PRO A 4 0.76 6.00 -7.58
C PRO A 4 1.98 6.52 -8.37
N PHE A 5 3.01 5.70 -8.55
CA PHE A 5 4.26 6.09 -9.21
C PHE A 5 4.35 5.62 -10.67
N CYS A 6 3.94 4.38 -10.95
CA CYS A 6 4.00 3.79 -12.29
C CYS A 6 2.62 3.42 -12.86
N SER A 7 1.54 3.63 -12.10
CA SER A 7 0.16 3.33 -12.49
C SER A 7 -0.15 1.85 -12.76
N GLU A 8 0.71 0.93 -12.33
CA GLU A 8 0.49 -0.52 -12.49
C GLU A 8 -0.42 -1.10 -11.40
N GLN A 9 -1.15 -2.18 -11.70
CA GLN A 9 -2.08 -2.82 -10.75
C GLN A 9 -1.40 -3.81 -9.81
N GLU A 10 -0.25 -4.36 -10.19
CA GLU A 10 0.48 -5.36 -9.41
C GLU A 10 1.14 -4.74 -8.17
N THR A 11 0.43 -4.85 -7.04
CA THR A 11 0.87 -4.33 -5.75
C THR A 11 0.63 -5.36 -4.66
N LYS A 12 1.58 -5.49 -3.73
CA LYS A 12 1.54 -6.44 -2.61
C LYS A 12 1.43 -5.69 -1.29
N VAL A 13 0.51 -6.11 -0.42
CA VAL A 13 0.43 -5.59 0.96
C VAL A 13 1.58 -6.19 1.78
N ILE A 14 2.39 -5.33 2.39
CA ILE A 14 3.57 -5.74 3.18
C ILE A 14 3.40 -5.46 4.67
N ASP A 15 2.55 -4.50 5.06
CA ASP A 15 2.28 -4.16 6.45
C ASP A 15 0.86 -3.60 6.60
N SER A 16 0.19 -3.88 7.71
CA SER A 16 -1.14 -3.37 8.02
C SER A 16 -1.17 -2.88 9.47
N ARG A 17 -1.52 -1.60 9.67
CA ARG A 17 -1.56 -0.97 10.98
C ARG A 17 -2.96 -0.45 11.28
N LEU A 18 -3.38 -0.62 12.53
CA LEU A 18 -4.56 0.03 13.08
C LEU A 18 -4.16 1.45 13.53
N VAL A 19 -4.98 2.42 13.17
CA VAL A 19 -4.87 3.84 13.57
C VAL A 19 -6.20 4.29 14.18
N ALA A 20 -6.17 5.37 14.95
CA ALA A 20 -7.33 5.93 15.66
C ALA A 20 -8.06 4.86 16.50
N GLU A 21 -7.31 4.19 17.38
CA GLU A 21 -7.84 3.17 18.31
C GLU A 21 -8.63 2.04 17.62
N GLY A 22 -8.27 1.70 16.38
CA GLY A 22 -8.90 0.61 15.62
C GLY A 22 -10.01 1.07 14.66
N GLN A 23 -10.30 2.37 14.57
CA GLN A 23 -11.30 2.89 13.64
C GLN A 23 -10.81 2.97 12.18
N GLN A 24 -9.50 3.00 11.96
CA GLN A 24 -8.91 3.08 10.63
C GLN A 24 -7.82 2.03 10.44
N VAL A 25 -7.77 1.43 9.25
CA VAL A 25 -6.68 0.54 8.84
C VAL A 25 -5.87 1.26 7.77
N ARG A 26 -4.57 1.45 8.03
CA ARG A 26 -3.61 1.88 7.02
C ARG A 26 -2.81 0.68 6.54
N ARG A 27 -2.69 0.50 5.23
CA ARG A 27 -1.94 -0.61 4.63
C ARG A 27 -0.74 -0.08 3.87
N ARG A 28 0.47 -0.56 4.19
CA ARG A 28 1.65 -0.31 3.38
C ARG A 28 1.70 -1.35 2.26
N ARG A 29 1.87 -0.88 1.03
CA ARG A 29 1.99 -1.69 -0.18
C ARG A 29 3.33 -1.45 -0.86
N GLU A 30 3.79 -2.45 -1.59
CA GLU A 30 4.94 -2.40 -2.49
C GLU A 30 4.47 -2.74 -3.91
N CYS A 31 4.91 -1.98 -4.91
CA CYS A 31 4.65 -2.31 -6.32
C CYS A 31 5.58 -3.43 -6.78
N MET A 32 5.05 -4.42 -7.49
CA MET A 32 5.87 -5.53 -8.02
C MET A 32 6.65 -5.17 -9.29
N VAL A 33 6.33 -4.03 -9.93
CA VAL A 33 6.96 -3.58 -11.17
C VAL A 33 8.04 -2.53 -10.94
N CYS A 34 7.75 -1.46 -10.18
CA CYS A 34 8.73 -0.41 -9.89
C CYS A 34 9.36 -0.51 -8.49
N HIS A 35 8.94 -1.47 -7.66
CA HIS A 35 9.40 -1.66 -6.28
C HIS A 35 9.19 -0.48 -5.32
N GLU A 36 8.42 0.53 -5.74
CA GLU A 36 8.08 1.66 -4.88
C GLU A 36 7.07 1.28 -3.80
N ARG A 37 7.23 1.90 -2.64
CA ARG A 37 6.42 1.64 -1.45
C ARG A 37 5.52 2.81 -1.14
N PHE A 38 4.24 2.53 -0.88
CA PHE A 38 3.24 3.55 -0.58
C PHE A 38 2.23 3.05 0.45
N THR A 39 1.55 3.97 1.13
CA THR A 39 0.47 3.66 2.07
C THR A 39 -0.87 3.96 1.44
N THR A 40 -1.82 3.05 1.64
CA THR A 40 -3.22 3.16 1.21
C THR A 40 -4.13 3.16 2.41
#